data_AF-A0A6P6GS44-F1
#
_entry.id   AF-A0A6P6GS44-F1
#
_cell.length_a   1.000
_cell.length_b   1.000
_cell.length_c   1.000
_cell.angle_alpha   90.00
_cell.angle_beta   90.00
_cell.angle_gamma   90.00
#
_symmetry.space_group_name_H-M   'P 1'
#
loop_
_entity.id
_entity.type
_entity.pdbx_description
1 polymer ?
#
loop_
_entity_poly.entity_id
_entity_poly.type
_entity_poly.pdbx_seq_one_letter_code
_entity_poly.pdbx_strand_id
1 'polypeptide(L)'
;MLDARALYVHTDTHAHTWPPTCSIVHFGEIFDEDFFIHALKHNVNVVRELPEDILQRFDNNISNIVNLRLKAWSSPTYYLQKVLPKSMELKAVRVAPFSNRLAHAVPSNVQGLRCLANFEALRFSQPIKTLAEKMVDRIVKNSSHGGGKYVSVHLRFEEDMVAFSCCEYDGGDEEKHEMDVASERSWRGKFRRRGRVIRPGANRMDGKCPLTPLEVQKVCQFINWESVDFLLS
;
A
#
# COMPACT_ATOMS: atom_id res chain seq x y z
N MET A 1 -10.88 4.72 29.70
CA MET A 1 -10.33 4.09 28.47
C MET A 1 -11.49 4.04 27.48
N LEU A 2 -11.39 4.68 26.31
CA LEU A 2 -12.47 4.62 25.32
C LEU A 2 -12.43 3.24 24.66
N ASP A 3 -13.53 2.48 24.74
CA ASP A 3 -13.71 1.20 24.04
C ASP A 3 -13.99 1.48 22.55
N ALA A 4 -12.97 2.00 21.86
CA ALA A 4 -13.02 2.24 20.43
C ALA A 4 -12.72 0.93 19.69
N ARG A 5 -13.63 0.55 18.78
CA ARG A 5 -13.47 -0.64 17.94
C ARG A 5 -12.99 -0.22 16.56
N ALA A 6 -12.05 -0.99 16.02
CA ALA A 6 -11.60 -0.84 14.64
C ALA A 6 -12.35 -1.84 13.77
N LEU A 7 -12.97 -1.33 12.71
CA LEU A 7 -13.46 -2.15 11.60
C LEU A 7 -12.52 -1.90 10.43
N TYR A 8 -11.90 -2.95 9.90
CA TYR A 8 -11.25 -2.87 8.59
C TYR A 8 -12.35 -3.00 7.54
N VAL A 9 -12.34 -2.13 6.53
CA VAL A 9 -13.33 -2.19 5.45
C VAL A 9 -12.76 -3.07 4.36
N HIS A 10 -13.58 -3.98 3.81
CA HIS A 10 -13.21 -4.81 2.67
C HIS A 10 -12.63 -3.94 1.55
N THR A 11 -11.52 -4.39 0.98
CA THR A 11 -10.80 -3.67 -0.05
C THR A 11 -11.59 -3.72 -1.35
N ASP A 12 -12.31 -2.65 -1.66
CA ASP A 12 -12.70 -2.38 -3.05
C ASP A 12 -11.41 -2.14 -3.85
N THR A 13 -10.99 -3.13 -4.62
CA THR A 13 -9.91 -2.97 -5.59
C THR A 13 -10.32 -1.87 -6.58
N HIS A 14 -9.52 -0.81 -6.68
CA HIS A 14 -9.74 0.28 -7.60
C HIS A 14 -9.98 -0.24 -9.03
N ALA A 15 -11.19 0.00 -9.56
CA ALA A 15 -11.68 -0.43 -10.87
C ALA A 15 -10.89 0.08 -12.10
N HIS A 16 -9.76 0.77 -11.91
CA HIS A 16 -8.92 1.29 -12.99
C HIS A 16 -7.66 0.46 -13.26
N THR A 17 -7.33 -0.51 -12.40
CA THR A 17 -6.09 -1.32 -12.49
C THR A 17 -6.35 -2.79 -12.81
N TRP A 18 -7.59 -3.25 -12.69
CA TRP A 18 -7.96 -4.65 -12.89
C TRP A 18 -9.02 -4.76 -13.99
N PRO A 19 -8.99 -5.82 -14.82
CA PRO A 19 -10.07 -6.08 -15.77
C PRO A 19 -11.42 -6.16 -15.04
N PRO A 20 -12.55 -5.82 -15.70
CA PRO A 20 -13.89 -5.75 -15.12
C PRO A 20 -14.42 -7.08 -14.54
N THR A 21 -13.63 -8.15 -14.59
CA THR A 21 -13.91 -9.48 -14.02
C THR A 21 -13.33 -9.68 -12.61
N CYS A 22 -12.61 -8.71 -12.04
CA CYS A 22 -12.04 -8.84 -10.70
C CYS A 22 -13.14 -8.69 -9.64
N SER A 23 -13.54 -9.82 -9.03
CA SER A 23 -14.44 -9.86 -7.89
C SER A 23 -13.89 -9.05 -6.71
N ILE A 24 -14.78 -8.51 -5.87
CA ILE A 24 -14.42 -7.87 -4.60
C ILE A 24 -13.61 -8.88 -3.79
N VAL A 25 -12.38 -8.52 -3.45
CA VAL A 25 -11.52 -9.37 -2.62
C VAL A 25 -11.72 -9.00 -1.16
N HIS A 26 -12.16 -9.97 -0.36
CA HIS A 26 -12.34 -9.79 1.08
C HIS A 26 -10.99 -9.89 1.81
N PHE A 27 -10.90 -9.20 2.94
CA PHE A 27 -9.68 -9.17 3.76
C PHE A 27 -9.21 -10.58 4.14
N GLY A 28 -10.12 -11.46 4.54
CA GLY A 28 -9.83 -12.86 4.88
C GLY A 28 -9.36 -13.75 3.72
N GLU A 29 -9.57 -13.33 2.46
CA GLU A 29 -9.04 -14.05 1.29
C GLU A 29 -7.54 -13.77 1.11
N ILE A 30 -7.09 -12.55 1.46
CA ILE A 30 -5.69 -12.13 1.34
C ILE A 30 -4.92 -12.41 2.63
N PHE A 31 -5.51 -12.13 3.78
CA PHE A 31 -4.84 -12.18 5.07
C PHE A 31 -5.50 -13.17 6.02
N ASP A 32 -4.71 -13.72 6.94
CA ASP A 32 -5.18 -14.49 8.08
C ASP A 32 -5.89 -13.53 9.06
N GLU A 33 -7.19 -13.35 8.83
CA GLU A 33 -8.04 -12.43 9.55
C GLU A 33 -8.17 -12.79 11.04
N ASP A 34 -8.29 -14.08 11.35
CA ASP A 34 -8.40 -14.57 12.73
C ASP A 34 -7.12 -14.26 13.51
N PHE A 35 -5.96 -14.52 12.90
CA PHE A 35 -4.68 -14.14 13.49
C PHE A 35 -4.55 -12.63 13.65
N PHE A 36 -4.97 -11.83 12.66
CA PHE A 36 -4.92 -10.37 12.74
C PHE A 36 -5.72 -9.82 13.92
N ILE A 37 -6.97 -10.28 14.09
CA ILE A 37 -7.83 -9.91 15.21
C ILE A 37 -7.21 -10.37 16.54
N HIS A 38 -6.70 -11.60 16.60
CA HIS A 38 -6.09 -12.15 17.80
C HIS A 38 -4.81 -11.40 18.21
N ALA A 39 -3.94 -11.07 17.26
CA ALA A 39 -2.66 -10.41 17.50
C ALA A 39 -2.84 -8.99 18.06
N LEU A 40 -3.93 -8.31 17.66
CA LEU A 40 -4.21 -6.94 18.08
C LEU A 40 -5.09 -6.83 19.33
N LYS A 41 -5.69 -7.93 19.82
CA LYS A 41 -6.73 -7.93 20.88
C LYS A 41 -6.37 -7.17 22.17
N HIS A 42 -5.09 -7.07 22.52
CA HIS A 42 -4.62 -6.37 23.72
C HIS A 42 -4.39 -4.87 23.50
N ASN A 43 -4.38 -4.42 22.25
CA ASN A 43 -4.10 -3.03 21.86
C ASN A 43 -5.29 -2.35 21.22
N VAL A 44 -6.02 -3.06 20.35
CA VAL A 44 -7.17 -2.55 19.59
C VAL A 44 -8.21 -3.67 19.49
N ASN A 45 -9.47 -3.34 19.79
CA ASN A 45 -10.58 -4.25 19.59
C ASN A 45 -11.00 -4.23 18.11
N VAL A 46 -10.54 -5.21 17.34
CA VAL A 46 -10.89 -5.35 15.92
C VAL A 46 -12.15 -6.20 15.78
N VAL A 47 -13.15 -5.69 15.07
CA VAL A 47 -14.41 -6.39 14.80
C VAL A 47 -14.62 -6.59 13.31
N ARG A 48 -15.34 -7.65 12.94
CA ARG A 48 -15.69 -7.97 11.55
C ARG A 48 -16.85 -7.15 11.03
N GLU A 49 -17.78 -6.81 11.93
CA GLU A 49 -19.00 -6.08 11.61
C GLU A 49 -19.28 -5.06 12.71
N LEU A 50 -19.98 -3.99 12.35
CA LEU A 50 -20.45 -3.03 13.34
C LEU A 50 -21.58 -3.66 14.17
N PRO A 51 -21.69 -3.31 15.46
CA PRO A 51 -22.86 -3.65 16.25
C PRO A 51 -24.16 -3.21 15.54
N GLU A 52 -25.18 -4.06 15.60
CA GLU A 52 -26.44 -3.85 14.88
C GLU A 52 -27.13 -2.53 15.25
N ASP A 53 -27.06 -2.14 16.53
CA ASP A 53 -27.60 -0.88 17.06
C ASP A 53 -26.89 0.37 16.49
N ILE A 54 -25.63 0.23 16.09
CA ILE A 54 -24.88 1.29 15.42
C ILE A 54 -25.20 1.28 13.93
N LEU A 55 -25.24 0.11 13.30
CA LEU A 55 -25.48 -0.04 11.88
C LEU A 55 -26.90 0.45 11.49
N GLN A 56 -27.90 0.20 12.33
CA GLN A 56 -29.27 0.70 12.16
C GLN A 56 -29.35 2.24 12.13
N ARG A 57 -28.47 2.96 12.84
CA ARG A 57 -28.42 4.43 12.82
C ARG A 57 -27.99 5.00 11.47
N PHE A 58 -27.42 4.15 10.61
CA PHE A 58 -26.93 4.50 9.29
C PHE A 58 -27.68 3.73 8.19
N ASP A 59 -28.97 3.42 8.41
CA ASP A 59 -29.85 2.72 7.47
C ASP A 59 -29.29 1.37 6.99
N ASN A 60 -28.62 0.65 7.89
CA ASN A 60 -27.94 -0.60 7.60
C ASN A 60 -26.86 -0.51 6.49
N ASN A 61 -26.33 0.70 6.23
CA ASN A 61 -25.41 0.95 5.14
C ASN A 61 -24.14 1.69 5.62
N ILE A 62 -23.00 1.01 5.56
CA ILE A 62 -21.67 1.56 5.93
C ILE A 62 -21.31 2.80 5.08
N SER A 63 -21.88 2.94 3.89
CA SER A 63 -21.69 4.12 3.03
C SER A 63 -22.32 5.40 3.59
N ASN A 64 -23.32 5.28 4.46
CA ASN A 64 -23.96 6.41 5.11
C ASN A 64 -23.18 6.92 6.33
N ILE A 65 -22.17 6.18 6.80
CA ILE A 65 -21.31 6.60 7.91
C ILE A 65 -20.47 7.81 7.47
N VAL A 66 -20.45 8.84 8.32
CA VAL A 66 -19.76 10.10 8.07
C VAL A 66 -18.29 9.85 7.74
N ASN A 67 -17.88 10.32 6.56
CA ASN A 67 -16.53 10.16 6.04
C ASN A 67 -15.66 11.38 6.37
N LEU A 68 -14.79 11.23 7.37
CA LEU A 68 -13.85 12.26 7.83
C LEU A 68 -12.62 12.34 6.92
N ARG A 69 -12.50 13.46 6.23
CA ARG A 69 -11.36 13.81 5.38
C ARG A 69 -10.21 14.33 6.23
N LEU A 70 -9.18 13.52 6.45
CA LEU A 70 -8.01 13.89 7.26
C LEU A 70 -6.87 14.44 6.40
N LYS A 71 -6.14 15.42 6.95
CA LYS A 71 -4.90 15.93 6.35
C LYS A 71 -3.83 14.84 6.36
N ALA A 72 -3.02 14.76 5.30
CA ALA A 72 -1.87 13.86 5.28
C ALA A 72 -0.89 14.22 6.40
N TRP A 73 -0.27 13.22 7.02
CA TRP A 73 0.73 13.37 8.08
C TRP A 73 0.24 14.18 9.30
N SER A 74 -1.02 14.01 9.68
CA SER A 74 -1.62 14.60 10.89
C SER A 74 -0.99 14.06 12.16
N SER A 75 -0.77 14.93 13.15
CA SER A 75 -0.19 14.55 14.45
C SER A 75 -1.16 13.71 15.31
N PRO A 76 -0.67 12.95 16.30
CA PRO A 76 -1.54 12.26 17.25
C PRO A 76 -2.57 13.19 17.93
N THR A 77 -2.14 14.40 18.31
CA THR A 77 -3.01 15.41 18.91
C THR A 77 -4.16 15.82 17.99
N TYR A 78 -3.92 15.88 16.67
CA TYR A 78 -4.98 16.16 15.70
C TYR A 78 -6.09 15.10 15.75
N TYR A 79 -5.75 13.82 15.91
CA TYR A 79 -6.75 12.75 16.06
C TYR A 79 -7.56 12.93 17.34
N LEU A 80 -6.89 13.23 18.47
CA LEU A 80 -7.56 13.46 19.74
C LEU A 80 -8.50 14.68 19.71
N GLN A 81 -8.15 15.73 18.97
CA GLN A 81 -8.94 16.97 18.92
C GLN A 81 -10.00 16.99 17.81
N LYS A 82 -9.80 16.27 16.71
CA LYS A 82 -10.68 16.35 15.52
C LYS A 82 -11.43 15.08 15.20
N VAL A 83 -10.82 13.92 15.44
CA VAL A 83 -11.42 12.61 15.10
C VAL A 83 -12.19 12.07 16.30
N LEU A 84 -11.58 12.10 17.48
CA LEU A 84 -12.16 11.54 18.69
C LEU A 84 -13.51 12.17 19.08
N PRO A 85 -13.68 13.51 19.09
CA PRO A 85 -14.96 14.11 19.47
C PRO A 85 -16.09 13.69 18.51
N LYS A 86 -15.80 13.68 17.20
CA LYS A 86 -16.75 13.24 16.18
C LYS A 86 -17.09 11.76 16.30
N SER A 87 -16.11 10.91 16.62
CA SER A 87 -16.34 9.49 16.85
C SER A 87 -17.23 9.26 18.07
N MET A 88 -17.11 10.07 19.12
CA MET A 88 -17.94 9.96 20.33
C MET A 88 -19.38 10.44 20.09
N GLU A 89 -19.54 11.52 19.32
CA GLU A 89 -20.83 12.10 18.91
C GLU A 89 -21.60 11.16 17.98
N LEU A 90 -20.97 10.76 16.87
CA LEU A 90 -21.61 10.00 15.80
C LEU A 90 -21.59 8.48 16.02
N LYS A 91 -20.88 8.00 17.05
CA LYS A 91 -20.62 6.59 17.37
C LYS A 91 -19.80 5.80 16.35
N ALA A 92 -19.91 6.13 15.06
CA ALA A 92 -19.10 5.57 14.00
C ALA A 92 -18.63 6.67 13.04
N VAL A 93 -17.37 6.58 12.60
CA VAL A 93 -16.79 7.47 11.60
C VAL A 93 -15.92 6.66 10.65
N ARG A 94 -15.94 7.03 9.37
CA ARG A 94 -15.00 6.52 8.37
C ARG A 94 -13.87 7.53 8.22
N VAL A 95 -12.64 7.06 8.09
CA VAL A 95 -11.47 7.92 7.87
C VAL A 95 -11.03 7.78 6.41
N ALA A 96 -10.92 8.90 5.70
CA ALA A 96 -10.41 8.92 4.34
C ALA A 96 -9.45 10.11 4.11
N PRO A 97 -8.54 9.99 3.12
CA PRO A 97 -8.02 8.75 2.54
C PRO A 97 -7.38 7.85 3.62
N PHE A 98 -7.23 6.55 3.41
CA PHE A 98 -6.62 5.65 4.42
C PHE A 98 -5.08 5.77 4.46
N SER A 99 -4.44 6.04 3.33
CA SER A 99 -2.97 6.13 3.22
C SER A 99 -2.39 7.41 3.81
N ASN A 100 -1.25 7.33 4.49
CA ASN A 100 -0.42 8.47 4.91
C ASN A 100 -1.15 9.54 5.74
N ARG A 101 -2.09 9.14 6.61
CA ARG A 101 -2.85 10.08 7.45
C ARG A 101 -2.16 10.44 8.75
N LEU A 102 -1.59 9.46 9.45
CA LEU A 102 -0.87 9.71 10.70
C LEU A 102 0.58 10.09 10.39
N ALA A 103 1.12 11.08 11.10
CA ALA A 103 2.50 11.53 10.98
C ALA A 103 3.51 10.38 11.21
N HIS A 104 4.71 10.48 10.63
CA HIS A 104 5.77 9.51 10.88
C HIS A 104 6.24 9.55 12.33
N ALA A 105 6.60 10.75 12.82
CA ALA A 105 7.01 10.97 14.20
C ALA A 105 5.80 10.89 15.14
N VAL A 106 5.74 9.81 15.91
CA VAL A 106 4.69 9.53 16.90
C VAL A 106 5.30 8.95 18.18
N PRO A 107 4.60 9.03 19.32
CA PRO A 107 5.05 8.39 20.56
C PRO A 107 5.34 6.89 20.39
N SER A 108 6.25 6.37 21.21
CA SER A 108 6.76 4.99 21.11
C SER A 108 5.65 3.93 21.14
N ASN A 109 4.64 4.10 21.98
CA ASN A 109 3.50 3.18 22.05
C ASN A 109 2.68 3.14 20.74
N VAL A 110 2.50 4.30 20.09
CA VAL A 110 1.79 4.40 18.80
C VAL A 110 2.64 3.82 17.68
N GLN A 111 3.95 4.06 17.70
CA GLN A 111 4.87 3.46 16.74
C GLN A 111 4.94 1.94 16.91
N GLY A 112 4.96 1.43 18.14
CA GLY A 112 4.93 0.00 18.45
C GLY A 112 3.68 -0.68 17.91
N LEU A 113 2.50 -0.07 18.13
CA LEU A 113 1.25 -0.58 17.54
C LEU A 113 1.26 -0.54 16.01
N ARG A 114 1.83 0.51 15.41
CA ARG A 114 2.01 0.58 13.95
C ARG A 114 2.88 -0.57 13.46
N CYS A 115 3.97 -0.87 14.13
CA CYS A 115 4.84 -1.99 13.76
C CYS A 115 4.13 -3.34 13.93
N LEU A 116 3.48 -3.56 15.07
CA LEU A 116 2.70 -4.77 15.34
C LEU A 116 1.64 -5.01 14.25
N ALA A 117 0.84 -4.00 13.93
CA ALA A 117 -0.20 -4.12 12.92
C ALA A 117 0.35 -4.40 11.52
N ASN A 118 1.41 -3.69 11.09
CA ASN A 118 1.88 -3.76 9.71
C ASN A 118 2.87 -4.90 9.42
N PHE A 119 3.66 -5.34 10.40
CA PHE A 119 4.74 -6.31 10.17
C PHE A 119 4.52 -7.66 10.85
N GLU A 120 3.72 -7.73 11.92
CA GLU A 120 3.52 -8.97 12.67
C GLU A 120 2.12 -9.54 12.48
N ALA A 121 1.09 -8.70 12.64
CA ALA A 121 -0.32 -9.09 12.61
C ALA A 121 -0.84 -9.36 11.19
N LEU A 122 -0.38 -8.61 10.19
CA LEU A 122 -0.74 -8.85 8.79
C LEU A 122 0.06 -10.02 8.24
N ARG A 123 -0.58 -11.18 8.17
CA ARG A 123 -0.04 -12.41 7.57
C ARG A 123 -0.92 -12.86 6.43
N PHE A 124 -0.32 -13.38 5.36
CA PHE A 124 -1.10 -13.91 4.24
C PHE A 124 -1.93 -15.12 4.66
N SER A 125 -3.08 -15.28 4.02
CA SER A 125 -3.95 -16.44 4.19
C SER A 125 -3.20 -17.74 3.83
N GLN A 126 -3.62 -18.85 4.44
CA GLN A 126 -2.95 -20.14 4.24
C GLN A 126 -2.87 -20.58 2.76
N PRO A 127 -3.88 -20.35 1.89
CA PRO A 127 -3.78 -20.65 0.47
C PRO A 127 -2.63 -19.89 -0.23
N ILE A 128 -2.51 -18.57 0.02
CA ILE A 128 -1.45 -17.74 -0.57
C ILE A 128 -0.08 -18.18 -0.05
N LYS A 129 0.04 -18.39 1.26
CA LYS A 129 1.29 -18.85 1.88
C LYS A 129 1.76 -20.19 1.32
N THR A 130 0.85 -21.16 1.21
CA THR A 130 1.16 -22.50 0.68
C THR A 130 1.59 -22.44 -0.78
N LEU A 131 0.95 -21.59 -1.59
CA LEU A 131 1.33 -21.39 -2.98
C LEU A 131 2.71 -20.73 -3.09
N ALA A 132 2.96 -19.68 -2.31
CA ALA A 132 4.24 -18.98 -2.28
C ALA A 132 5.38 -19.91 -1.84
N GLU A 133 5.19 -20.72 -0.79
CA GLU A 133 6.17 -21.72 -0.34
C GLU A 133 6.49 -22.72 -1.46
N LYS A 134 5.46 -23.24 -2.15
CA LYS A 134 5.66 -24.14 -3.30
C LYS A 134 6.42 -23.48 -4.46
N MET A 135 6.19 -22.19 -4.71
CA MET A 135 6.92 -21.44 -5.74
C MET A 135 8.40 -21.30 -5.34
N VAL A 136 8.67 -20.88 -4.11
CA VAL A 136 10.04 -20.75 -3.58
C VAL A 136 10.76 -22.09 -3.60
N ASP A 137 10.11 -23.18 -3.18
CA ASP A 137 10.68 -24.52 -3.22
C ASP A 137 11.10 -24.93 -4.63
N ARG A 138 10.31 -24.58 -5.65
CA ARG A 138 10.63 -24.86 -7.05
C ARG A 138 11.81 -24.03 -7.53
N ILE A 139 11.85 -22.74 -7.21
CA ILE A 139 12.96 -21.84 -7.54
C ILE A 139 14.25 -22.39 -6.95
N VAL A 140 14.26 -22.65 -5.63
CA VAL A 140 15.42 -23.18 -4.91
C VAL A 140 15.91 -24.51 -5.50
N LYS A 141 15.01 -25.44 -5.82
CA LYS A 141 15.37 -26.72 -6.44
C LYS A 141 15.97 -26.56 -7.84
N ASN A 142 15.46 -25.61 -8.63
CA ASN A 142 15.91 -25.37 -9.99
C ASN A 142 17.19 -24.52 -10.05
N SER A 143 17.48 -23.74 -9.00
CA SER A 143 18.72 -22.96 -8.86
C SER A 143 19.91 -23.82 -8.42
N SER A 144 20.06 -25.02 -8.99
CA SER A 144 21.10 -26.00 -8.64
C SER A 144 22.52 -25.48 -8.87
N HIS A 145 22.74 -24.69 -9.92
CA HIS A 145 24.02 -24.04 -10.22
C HIS A 145 24.42 -22.99 -9.16
N GLY A 146 23.45 -22.40 -8.44
CA GLY A 146 23.65 -21.41 -7.38
C GLY A 146 23.63 -22.00 -5.95
N GLY A 147 23.67 -23.32 -5.80
CA GLY A 147 23.55 -23.98 -4.49
C GLY A 147 22.20 -23.74 -3.80
N GLY A 148 21.12 -23.57 -4.58
CA GLY A 148 19.78 -23.27 -4.08
C GLY A 148 19.55 -21.82 -3.66
N LYS A 149 20.50 -20.92 -3.95
CA LYS A 149 20.33 -19.48 -3.72
C LYS A 149 19.63 -18.83 -4.91
N TYR A 150 18.81 -17.81 -4.63
CA TYR A 150 18.13 -17.00 -5.64
C TYR A 150 18.10 -15.52 -5.23
N VAL A 151 17.95 -14.63 -6.21
CA VAL A 151 17.70 -13.19 -6.02
C VAL A 151 16.32 -12.89 -6.60
N SER A 152 15.50 -12.17 -5.85
CA SER A 152 14.21 -11.68 -6.31
C SER A 152 14.27 -10.16 -6.44
N VAL A 153 13.75 -9.63 -7.55
CA VAL A 153 13.69 -8.20 -7.84
C VAL A 153 12.25 -7.83 -8.14
N HIS A 154 11.72 -6.85 -7.41
CA HIS A 154 10.41 -6.27 -7.70
C HIS A 154 10.59 -5.02 -8.56
N LEU A 155 10.15 -5.10 -9.81
CA LEU A 155 10.24 -4.01 -10.77
C LEU A 155 8.91 -3.26 -10.81
N ARG A 156 8.96 -1.99 -10.39
CA ARG A 156 7.81 -1.08 -10.45
C ARG A 156 8.00 -0.10 -11.61
N PHE A 157 8.03 -0.66 -12.83
CA PHE A 157 8.25 0.05 -14.09
C PHE A 157 6.95 0.12 -14.92
N GLU A 158 5.87 0.58 -14.30
CA GLU A 158 4.59 0.81 -14.96
C GLU A 158 4.39 2.29 -15.31
N GLU A 159 3.56 2.58 -16.31
CA GLU A 159 3.31 3.95 -16.83
C GLU A 159 2.98 4.95 -15.70
N ASP A 160 2.19 4.54 -14.71
CA ASP A 160 1.81 5.39 -13.59
C ASP A 160 3.04 5.80 -12.76
N MET A 161 3.95 4.87 -12.51
CA MET A 161 5.14 5.09 -11.70
C MET A 161 6.24 5.83 -12.46
N VAL A 162 6.39 5.54 -13.74
CA VAL A 162 7.27 6.27 -14.66
C VAL A 162 6.83 7.73 -14.72
N ALA A 163 5.55 8.00 -15.00
CA ALA A 163 4.96 9.33 -15.02
C ALA A 163 5.11 10.05 -13.66
N PHE A 164 4.82 9.36 -12.55
CA PHE A 164 4.92 9.93 -11.21
C PHE A 164 6.35 10.35 -10.82
N SER A 165 7.35 9.57 -11.24
CA SER A 165 8.76 9.81 -10.90
C SER A 165 9.31 11.09 -11.54
N CYS A 166 8.68 11.56 -12.62
CA CYS A 166 9.13 12.68 -13.44
C CYS A 166 10.62 12.56 -13.82
N CYS A 167 11.06 11.34 -14.09
CA CYS A 167 12.40 11.03 -14.55
C CYS A 167 12.44 11.03 -16.08
N GLU A 168 13.64 11.22 -16.64
CA GLU A 168 13.89 11.07 -18.07
C GLU A 168 14.47 9.67 -18.33
N TYR A 169 13.97 9.05 -19.39
CA TYR A 169 14.36 7.74 -19.89
C TYR A 169 14.74 7.87 -21.38
N ASP A 170 15.13 6.75 -21.99
CA ASP A 170 15.78 6.74 -23.31
C ASP A 170 14.79 6.84 -24.49
N GLY A 171 13.48 7.03 -24.25
CA GLY A 171 12.45 7.14 -25.28
C GLY A 171 12.30 8.54 -25.90
N GLY A 172 13.09 9.52 -25.46
CA GLY A 172 13.17 10.85 -26.07
C GLY A 172 11.94 11.73 -25.82
N ASP A 173 11.74 12.70 -26.72
CA ASP A 173 10.70 13.74 -26.54
C ASP A 173 9.27 13.19 -26.64
N GLU A 174 9.07 12.10 -27.39
CA GLU A 174 7.78 11.42 -27.53
C GLU A 174 7.36 10.76 -26.21
N GLU A 175 8.22 9.91 -25.63
CA GLU A 175 7.99 9.30 -24.31
C GLU A 175 7.74 10.38 -23.25
N LYS A 176 8.55 11.44 -23.26
CA LYS A 176 8.39 12.57 -22.33
C LYS A 176 7.02 13.24 -22.46
N HIS A 177 6.55 13.44 -23.68
CA HIS A 177 5.23 14.01 -23.93
C HIS A 177 4.12 13.09 -23.42
N GLU A 178 4.21 11.79 -23.70
CA GLU A 178 3.25 10.79 -23.21
C GLU A 178 3.22 10.75 -21.67
N MET A 179 4.38 10.76 -21.01
CA MET A 179 4.47 10.78 -19.55
C MET A 179 3.94 12.07 -18.93
N ASP A 180 4.06 13.21 -19.61
CA ASP A 180 3.43 14.47 -19.20
C ASP A 180 1.90 14.39 -19.27
N VAL A 181 1.37 13.78 -20.34
CA VAL A 181 -0.08 13.54 -20.51
C VAL A 181 -0.59 12.57 -19.44
N ALA A 182 0.11 11.44 -19.23
CA ALA A 182 -0.21 10.45 -18.22
C ALA A 182 -0.19 11.05 -16.81
N SER A 183 0.83 11.87 -16.50
CA SER A 183 0.96 12.59 -15.24
C SER A 183 -0.22 13.53 -14.98
N GLU A 184 -0.63 14.28 -16.00
CA GLU A 184 -1.75 15.21 -15.89
C GLU A 184 -3.08 14.46 -15.71
N ARG A 185 -3.30 13.39 -16.48
CA ARG A 185 -4.47 12.53 -16.36
C ARG A 185 -4.61 11.93 -14.96
N SER A 186 -3.53 11.40 -14.41
CA SER A 186 -3.53 10.63 -13.16
C SER A 186 -3.43 11.50 -11.90
N TRP A 187 -2.72 12.64 -11.93
CA TRP A 187 -2.51 13.49 -10.75
C TRP A 187 -2.99 14.94 -10.88
N ARG A 188 -3.66 15.33 -11.97
CA ARG A 188 -4.41 16.59 -12.14
C ARG A 188 -3.64 17.82 -11.65
N GLY A 189 -2.59 18.18 -12.38
CA GLY A 189 -1.78 19.37 -12.11
C GLY A 189 -0.89 19.28 -10.87
N LYS A 190 -0.81 18.14 -10.16
CA LYS A 190 0.07 17.97 -8.98
C LYS A 190 1.52 18.35 -9.26
N PHE A 191 2.02 18.00 -10.44
CA PHE A 191 3.41 18.26 -10.85
C PHE A 191 3.61 19.66 -11.42
N ARG A 192 2.54 20.32 -11.89
CA ARG A 192 2.54 21.69 -12.43
C ARG A 192 2.17 22.78 -11.40
N ARG A 193 2.09 22.43 -10.12
CA ARG A 193 1.76 23.41 -9.06
C ARG A 193 2.83 24.48 -8.93
N ARG A 194 2.41 25.73 -8.73
CA ARG A 194 3.31 26.87 -8.53
C ARG A 194 4.30 26.58 -7.40
N GLY A 195 5.59 26.79 -7.68
CA GLY A 195 6.69 26.57 -6.74
C GLY A 195 7.26 25.14 -6.72
N ARG A 196 6.69 24.20 -7.49
CA ARG A 196 7.28 22.88 -7.68
C ARG A 196 8.27 22.92 -8.84
N VAL A 197 9.50 22.48 -8.59
CA VAL A 197 10.55 22.32 -9.60
C VAL A 197 10.82 20.84 -9.79
N ILE A 198 10.66 20.35 -11.01
CA ILE A 198 11.00 18.97 -11.38
C ILE A 198 12.47 18.96 -11.78
N ARG A 199 13.25 18.05 -11.19
CA ARG A 199 14.68 17.87 -11.49
C ARG A 199 14.93 16.39 -11.79
N PRO A 200 14.75 15.93 -13.04
CA PRO A 200 14.84 14.51 -13.39
C PRO A 200 16.16 13.87 -12.96
N GLY A 201 17.29 14.54 -13.23
CA GLY A 201 18.61 14.04 -12.84
C GLY A 201 18.80 13.90 -11.32
N ALA A 202 18.26 14.83 -10.52
CA ALA A 202 18.30 14.72 -9.06
C ALA A 202 17.42 13.58 -8.55
N ASN A 203 16.23 13.39 -9.14
CA ASN A 203 15.37 12.25 -8.81
C ASN A 203 16.06 10.91 -9.07
N ARG A 204 16.81 10.80 -10.18
CA ARG A 204 17.60 9.61 -10.52
C ARG A 204 18.70 9.35 -9.49
N MET A 205 19.49 10.36 -9.15
CA MET A 205 20.58 10.23 -8.16
C MET A 205 20.05 9.89 -6.76
N ASP A 206 18.87 10.39 -6.40
CA ASP A 206 18.22 10.11 -5.10
C ASP A 206 17.56 8.72 -5.05
N GLY A 207 17.61 7.92 -6.12
CA GLY A 207 16.98 6.60 -6.19
C GLY A 207 15.45 6.64 -6.27
N LYS A 208 14.87 7.72 -6.79
CA LYS A 208 13.42 7.90 -6.93
C LYS A 208 12.86 7.44 -8.29
N CYS A 209 13.73 7.15 -9.26
CA CYS A 209 13.32 6.66 -10.57
C CYS A 209 13.26 5.12 -10.56
N PRO A 210 12.18 4.52 -11.09
CA PRO A 210 12.18 3.13 -11.52
C PRO A 210 13.42 2.77 -12.35
N LEU A 211 13.99 1.59 -12.08
CA LEU A 211 15.13 1.08 -12.85
C LEU A 211 14.66 0.57 -14.20
N THR A 212 15.39 0.88 -15.26
CA THR A 212 15.16 0.30 -16.58
C THR A 212 15.62 -1.16 -16.61
N PRO A 213 15.11 -1.99 -17.55
CA PRO A 213 15.60 -3.36 -17.71
C PRO A 213 17.13 -3.46 -17.85
N LEU A 214 17.76 -2.50 -18.53
CA LEU A 214 19.22 -2.43 -18.69
C LEU A 214 19.94 -2.12 -17.38
N GLU A 215 19.39 -1.21 -16.55
CA GLU A 215 19.95 -0.91 -15.23
C GLU A 215 19.84 -2.11 -14.29
N VAL A 216 18.71 -2.82 -14.30
CA VAL A 216 18.51 -4.05 -13.53
C VAL A 216 19.54 -5.10 -13.91
N GLN A 217 19.78 -5.31 -15.21
CA GLN A 217 20.80 -6.23 -15.70
C GLN A 217 22.20 -5.86 -15.17
N LYS A 218 22.57 -4.58 -15.18
CA LYS A 218 23.84 -4.10 -14.64
C LYS A 218 23.97 -4.35 -13.13
N VAL A 219 22.88 -4.14 -12.37
CA VAL A 219 22.85 -4.45 -10.93
C VAL A 219 23.05 -5.94 -10.70
N CYS A 220 22.36 -6.81 -11.44
CA CYS A 220 22.51 -8.26 -11.34
C CYS A 220 23.94 -8.72 -11.66
N GLN A 221 24.56 -8.18 -12.70
CA GLN A 221 25.96 -8.44 -13.04
C GLN A 221 26.91 -7.99 -11.91
N PHE A 222 26.68 -6.80 -11.35
CA PHE A 222 27.50 -6.26 -10.27
C PHE A 222 27.47 -7.14 -9.01
N ILE A 223 26.33 -7.77 -8.71
CA ILE A 223 26.20 -8.69 -7.57
C ILE A 223 26.57 -10.15 -7.92
N ASN A 224 27.21 -10.38 -9.08
CA ASN A 224 27.63 -11.69 -9.59
C ASN A 224 26.46 -12.69 -9.72
N TRP A 225 25.30 -12.23 -10.20
CA TRP A 225 24.14 -13.08 -10.44
C TRP A 225 23.92 -13.27 -11.95
N GLU A 226 24.27 -14.45 -12.47
CA GLU A 226 24.35 -14.73 -13.92
C GLU A 226 23.01 -15.05 -14.57
N SER A 227 22.00 -15.49 -13.80
CA SER A 227 20.66 -15.84 -14.32
C SER A 227 19.56 -15.02 -13.62
N VAL A 228 18.94 -14.10 -14.34
CA VAL A 228 17.76 -13.37 -13.88
C VAL A 228 16.52 -14.09 -14.40
N ASP A 229 15.95 -14.95 -13.58
CA ASP A 229 14.62 -15.50 -13.85
C ASP A 229 13.59 -14.43 -13.48
N PHE A 230 13.14 -13.67 -14.47
CA PHE A 230 12.07 -12.70 -14.28
C PHE A 230 10.75 -13.44 -14.05
N LEU A 231 10.31 -13.50 -12.80
CA LEU A 231 8.90 -13.71 -12.50
C LEU A 231 8.19 -12.38 -12.75
N LEU A 232 7.70 -12.20 -13.98
CA LEU A 232 6.78 -11.10 -14.29
C LEU A 232 5.48 -11.35 -13.52
N SER A 233 5.13 -10.44 -12.61
CA SER A 233 3.84 -10.38 -11.91
C SER A 233 2.79 -9.68 -12.75
#